data_AF-A0A932JI75-F1
#
_entry.id   AF-A0A932JI75-F1
#
_cell.length_a   1.000
_cell.length_b   1.000
_cell.length_c   1.000
_cell.angle_alpha   90.00
_cell.angle_beta   90.00
_cell.angle_gamma   90.00
#
_symmetry.space_group_name_H-M   'P 1'
#
loop_
_entity.id
_entity.type
_entity.pdbx_description
1 polymer ?
#
loop_
_entity_poly.entity_id
_entity_poly.type
_entity_poly.pdbx_seq_one_letter_code
_entity_poly.pdbx_strand_id
1 'polypeptide(L)'
;MKKQLAKILLPILSLGAVIALVTVIGCSNSNSPATSYNDTPNALVAPNYTTSADVVSLENENDFSVLSVAGDDKRSTSDRNPRLIIRCLELNKDQLRKFNEAMSDYEDCIRAAREAYRAAEKSIRERTSAAEREIKAQLKAGTITNEEARAKMKEIGTAARTALQAAKEEYEKAVRGCKDTLFASIEEILVNNPGTGAKQLEIWRNWVKTGKVPCADGKGREPRDSVKR
;
A
#
# COMPACT_ATOMS: atom_id res chain seq x y z
N MET A 1 -75.22 10.38 -17.01
CA MET A 1 -74.19 9.42 -16.54
C MET A 1 -72.86 10.19 -16.53
N LYS A 2 -72.54 10.92 -15.45
CA LYS A 2 -71.73 10.52 -14.28
C LYS A 2 -70.27 10.10 -14.63
N LYS A 3 -69.36 11.00 -14.21
CA LYS A 3 -67.95 10.84 -13.79
C LYS A 3 -66.87 10.96 -14.86
N GLN A 4 -65.73 11.61 -14.62
CA GLN A 4 -65.26 12.61 -13.65
C GLN A 4 -63.86 13.01 -14.17
N LEU A 5 -63.54 14.29 -14.11
CA LEU A 5 -62.17 14.80 -14.22
C LEU A 5 -61.40 14.45 -12.94
N ALA A 6 -60.16 13.99 -13.06
CA ALA A 6 -59.23 13.94 -11.93
C ALA A 6 -57.82 14.36 -12.38
N LYS A 7 -57.50 15.64 -12.13
CA LYS A 7 -56.14 16.10 -11.87
C LYS A 7 -55.74 15.59 -10.48
N ILE A 8 -54.61 14.91 -10.35
CA ILE A 8 -53.96 14.69 -9.05
C ILE A 8 -52.48 15.04 -9.19
N LEU A 9 -52.05 15.86 -8.24
CA LEU A 9 -50.71 16.37 -7.99
C LEU A 9 -49.69 15.25 -7.64
N LEU A 10 -48.43 15.44 -8.06
CA LEU A 10 -47.19 14.89 -7.47
C LEU A 10 -47.11 15.24 -5.95
N PRO A 11 -46.28 14.60 -5.06
CA PRO A 11 -44.86 14.25 -5.31
C PRO A 11 -44.20 13.08 -4.48
N ILE A 12 -42.90 12.85 -4.72
CA ILE A 12 -41.83 12.31 -3.81
C ILE A 12 -41.54 10.77 -3.72
N LEU A 13 -40.23 10.48 -3.84
CA LEU A 13 -39.41 9.33 -3.37
C LEU A 13 -39.71 7.92 -3.88
N SER A 14 -38.78 7.39 -4.70
CA SER A 14 -38.40 5.98 -4.61
C SER A 14 -37.03 5.76 -5.25
N LEU A 15 -36.15 5.17 -4.44
CA LEU A 15 -34.92 4.49 -4.79
C LEU A 15 -35.02 3.71 -6.13
N GLY A 16 -33.97 3.83 -6.94
CA GLY A 16 -33.56 2.86 -7.95
C GLY A 16 -32.06 3.00 -8.12
N ALA A 17 -31.25 2.27 -7.34
CA ALA A 17 -30.75 0.95 -7.72
C ALA A 17 -30.05 0.98 -9.09
N VAL A 18 -28.75 1.30 -9.11
CA VAL A 18 -27.86 0.88 -10.19
C VAL A 18 -26.89 -0.13 -9.58
N ILE A 19 -27.27 -1.39 -9.76
CA ILE A 19 -26.39 -2.56 -9.62
C ILE A 19 -25.47 -2.56 -10.84
N ALA A 20 -24.16 -2.53 -10.62
CA ALA A 20 -23.19 -2.97 -11.60
C ALA A 20 -22.24 -3.96 -10.93
N LEU A 21 -22.45 -5.24 -11.27
CA LEU A 21 -21.62 -6.39 -10.94
C LEU A 21 -20.21 -6.21 -11.50
N VAL A 22 -19.20 -6.32 -10.65
CA VAL A 22 -17.87 -6.77 -11.06
C VAL A 22 -17.63 -8.10 -10.38
N THR A 23 -17.81 -9.16 -11.17
CA THR A 23 -17.50 -10.54 -10.82
C THR A 23 -15.98 -10.73 -10.78
N VAL A 24 -15.43 -10.88 -9.58
CA VAL A 24 -14.13 -11.53 -9.37
C VAL A 24 -14.41 -12.97 -8.92
N ILE A 25 -13.96 -13.93 -9.73
CA ILE A 25 -14.03 -15.36 -9.44
C ILE A 25 -12.84 -15.75 -8.56
N GLY A 26 -13.14 -16.38 -7.41
CA GLY A 26 -12.31 -17.35 -6.69
C GLY A 26 -11.47 -16.79 -5.51
N CYS A 27 -11.45 -17.36 -4.30
CA CYS A 27 -12.14 -18.50 -3.68
C CYS A 27 -12.11 -18.33 -2.14
N SER A 28 -13.27 -18.55 -1.51
CA SER A 28 -13.51 -19.22 -0.21
C SER A 28 -12.78 -18.77 1.06
N ASN A 29 -13.52 -18.15 1.99
CA ASN A 29 -13.97 -18.88 3.18
C ASN A 29 -15.13 -18.18 3.90
N SER A 30 -16.17 -18.96 4.16
CA SER A 30 -17.44 -18.58 4.76
C SER A 30 -17.36 -18.72 6.28
N ASN A 31 -17.62 -17.64 7.02
CA ASN A 31 -18.45 -17.62 8.25
C ASN A 31 -18.23 -16.30 9.00
N SER A 32 -19.24 -15.43 8.99
CA SER A 32 -19.45 -14.42 10.03
C SER A 32 -20.95 -14.28 10.24
N PRO A 33 -21.48 -14.50 11.46
CA PRO A 33 -22.80 -14.03 11.78
C PRO A 33 -22.74 -12.52 12.08
N ALA A 34 -23.65 -11.79 11.46
CA ALA A 34 -23.90 -10.39 11.71
C ALA A 34 -24.44 -10.18 13.13
N THR A 35 -23.87 -9.20 13.85
CA THR A 35 -24.53 -8.61 15.02
C THR A 35 -24.78 -7.13 14.75
N SER A 36 -25.99 -6.86 14.24
CA SER A 36 -26.96 -5.91 14.79
C SER A 36 -26.38 -4.71 15.56
N TYR A 37 -26.31 -3.57 14.87
CA TYR A 37 -26.34 -2.24 15.50
C TYR A 37 -27.69 -2.02 16.17
N ASN A 38 -27.69 -1.64 17.45
CA ASN A 38 -28.84 -1.05 18.13
C ASN A 38 -28.39 0.10 19.05
N ASP A 39 -29.24 1.11 19.06
CA ASP A 39 -29.09 2.47 19.58
C ASP A 39 -28.81 2.61 21.08
N THR A 40 -28.13 3.69 21.51
CA THR A 40 -28.80 4.90 22.08
C THR A 40 -27.80 5.94 22.60
N PRO A 41 -28.16 7.24 22.57
CA PRO A 41 -27.32 8.35 22.99
C PRO A 41 -27.56 8.72 24.46
N ASN A 42 -26.51 8.97 25.24
CA ASN A 42 -26.60 9.92 26.34
C ASN A 42 -25.23 10.34 26.87
N ALA A 43 -25.05 11.67 26.88
CA ALA A 43 -24.22 12.50 27.75
C ALA A 43 -22.73 12.14 27.92
N LEU A 44 -21.86 13.13 27.72
CA LEU A 44 -21.00 13.69 28.77
C LEU A 44 -20.14 14.84 28.21
N VAL A 45 -20.50 16.06 28.65
CA VAL A 45 -19.64 17.19 29.05
C VAL A 45 -18.35 17.44 28.25
N ALA A 46 -18.36 18.50 27.43
CA ALA A 46 -17.15 19.09 26.87
C ALA A 46 -16.40 19.91 27.95
N PRO A 47 -15.08 19.71 28.14
CA PRO A 47 -14.27 20.68 28.87
C PRO A 47 -14.00 21.90 27.98
N ASN A 48 -14.21 23.07 28.57
CA ASN A 48 -13.96 24.38 28.02
C ASN A 48 -12.45 24.54 27.73
N TYR A 49 -12.05 24.75 26.47
CA TYR A 49 -10.72 25.26 26.15
C TYR A 49 -10.80 26.53 25.30
N THR A 50 -9.98 27.47 25.70
CA THR A 50 -9.83 28.82 25.16
C THR A 50 -9.40 28.82 23.70
N THR A 51 -9.97 29.77 22.97
CA THR A 51 -9.72 30.10 21.57
C THR A 51 -8.27 30.47 21.30
N SER A 52 -7.59 29.79 20.38
CA SER A 52 -6.73 30.40 19.37
C SER A 52 -6.26 29.40 18.32
N ALA A 53 -6.18 29.92 17.10
CA ALA A 53 -5.43 29.44 15.95
C ALA A 53 -5.89 28.15 15.23
N ASP A 54 -6.03 28.34 13.92
CA ASP A 54 -5.96 27.39 12.83
C ASP A 54 -7.05 26.31 12.74
N VAL A 55 -8.03 26.60 11.90
CA VAL A 55 -8.62 25.57 11.05
C VAL A 55 -7.46 25.02 10.22
N VAL A 56 -6.84 23.93 10.70
CA VAL A 56 -5.81 23.21 9.95
C VAL A 56 -6.50 22.65 8.70
N SER A 57 -6.42 23.42 7.63
CA SER A 57 -6.68 22.95 6.29
C SER A 57 -5.58 21.93 5.99
N LEU A 58 -5.93 20.67 5.78
CA LEU A 58 -5.03 19.62 5.26
C LEU A 58 -4.66 19.86 3.78
N GLU A 59 -4.59 21.13 3.37
CA GLU A 59 -4.17 21.57 2.04
C GLU A 59 -2.64 21.57 1.89
N ASN A 60 -1.89 21.30 2.97
CA ASN A 60 -0.44 21.24 2.91
C ASN A 60 0.00 19.85 2.42
N GLU A 61 0.51 19.77 1.19
CA GLU A 61 1.09 18.55 0.58
C GLU A 61 2.20 17.89 1.44
N ASN A 62 2.68 18.61 2.46
CA ASN A 62 3.66 18.14 3.42
C ASN A 62 3.10 17.15 4.46
N ASP A 63 1.78 17.10 4.71
CA ASP A 63 1.21 16.19 5.73
C ASP A 63 1.02 14.75 5.20
N PHE A 64 0.98 14.58 3.88
CA PHE A 64 1.09 13.26 3.24
C PHE A 64 2.54 12.74 3.24
N SER A 65 3.50 13.66 3.27
CA SER A 65 4.92 13.36 3.16
C SER A 65 5.53 12.75 4.44
N VAL A 66 4.84 12.82 5.58
CA VAL A 66 5.26 12.21 6.85
C VAL A 66 5.11 10.68 6.84
N LEU A 67 4.38 10.12 5.86
CA LEU A 67 4.34 8.67 5.60
C LEU A 67 5.37 8.21 4.57
N SER A 68 6.18 9.12 4.00
CA SER A 68 7.32 8.72 3.20
C SER A 68 8.25 7.87 4.05
N VAL A 69 8.55 6.67 3.54
CA VAL A 69 9.38 5.66 4.18
C VAL A 69 10.83 6.14 4.22
N ALA A 70 11.11 7.14 5.06
CA ALA A 70 12.44 7.47 5.54
C ALA A 70 12.59 6.80 6.91
N GLY A 71 12.64 5.46 6.88
CA GLY A 71 13.02 4.66 8.04
C GLY A 71 14.53 4.45 8.01
N ASP A 72 15.22 5.08 8.97
CA ASP A 72 16.66 4.98 9.18
C ASP A 72 17.17 3.53 9.31
N ASP A 73 18.10 3.19 8.43
CA ASP A 73 19.34 2.42 8.65
C ASP A 73 19.37 1.28 9.67
N LYS A 74 18.52 0.27 9.45
CA LYS A 74 18.95 -1.12 9.57
C LYS A 74 18.57 -1.85 8.30
N ARG A 75 19.51 -2.04 7.37
CA ARG A 75 19.35 -2.95 6.22
C ARG A 75 18.92 -4.31 6.75
N SER A 76 17.62 -4.53 6.77
CA SER A 76 17.04 -5.81 7.12
C SER A 76 17.55 -6.85 6.12
N THR A 77 17.64 -8.11 6.54
CA THR A 77 17.92 -9.23 5.63
C THR A 77 16.94 -9.27 4.44
N SER A 78 15.83 -8.52 4.54
CA SER A 78 14.84 -8.26 3.51
C SER A 78 15.34 -7.44 2.30
N ASP A 79 16.43 -6.66 2.36
CA ASP A 79 16.88 -5.80 1.25
C ASP A 79 18.08 -6.34 0.45
N ARG A 80 18.35 -7.64 0.58
CA ARG A 80 19.48 -8.27 -0.09
C ARG A 80 19.23 -8.41 -1.59
N ASN A 81 20.03 -7.72 -2.39
CA ASN A 81 20.01 -7.80 -3.85
C ASN A 81 20.72 -9.09 -4.33
N PRO A 82 20.01 -10.05 -4.95
CA PRO A 82 20.60 -11.30 -5.44
C PRO A 82 21.70 -11.11 -6.48
N ARG A 83 21.76 -9.94 -7.15
CA ARG A 83 22.86 -9.61 -8.08
C ARG A 83 24.25 -9.62 -7.44
N LEU A 84 24.33 -9.45 -6.12
CA LEU A 84 25.59 -9.43 -5.38
C LEU A 84 26.25 -10.81 -5.27
N ILE A 85 25.48 -11.89 -5.32
CA ILE A 85 25.98 -13.26 -5.10
C ILE A 85 26.22 -14.03 -6.40
N ILE A 86 25.71 -13.55 -7.55
CA ILE A 86 25.81 -14.23 -8.86
C ILE A 86 27.24 -14.68 -9.18
N ARG A 87 28.23 -13.80 -8.97
CA ARG A 87 29.64 -14.11 -9.27
C ARG A 87 30.18 -15.28 -8.45
N CYS A 88 29.67 -15.48 -7.23
CA CYS A 88 30.09 -16.58 -6.38
C CYS A 88 29.37 -17.89 -6.69
N LEU A 89 28.25 -17.84 -7.42
CA LEU A 89 27.46 -19.02 -7.76
C LEU A 89 27.97 -19.73 -9.02
N GLU A 90 28.90 -19.13 -9.78
CA GLU A 90 29.47 -19.74 -10.99
C GLU A 90 28.39 -20.28 -11.94
N LEU A 91 27.33 -19.49 -12.17
CA LEU A 91 26.18 -19.90 -12.98
C LEU A 91 26.60 -20.21 -14.42
N ASN A 92 26.09 -21.31 -14.96
CA ASN A 92 26.24 -21.61 -16.38
C ASN A 92 25.37 -20.68 -17.26
N LYS A 93 25.53 -20.73 -18.58
CA LYS A 93 24.81 -19.83 -19.51
C LYS A 93 23.28 -19.93 -19.40
N ASP A 94 22.76 -21.14 -19.24
CA ASP A 94 21.31 -21.36 -19.13
C ASP A 94 20.77 -20.90 -17.77
N GLN A 95 21.49 -21.17 -16.69
CA GLN A 95 21.15 -20.65 -15.36
C GLN A 95 21.19 -19.13 -15.32
N LEU A 96 22.20 -18.51 -15.93
CA LEU A 96 22.31 -17.05 -15.98
C LEU A 96 21.15 -16.42 -16.78
N ARG A 97 20.73 -17.05 -17.89
CA ARG A 97 19.55 -16.62 -18.65
C ARG A 97 18.29 -16.67 -17.76
N LYS A 98 17.99 -17.83 -17.16
CA LYS A 98 16.82 -18.00 -16.27
C LYS A 98 16.86 -17.06 -15.06
N PHE A 99 18.06 -16.81 -14.52
CA PHE A 99 18.23 -15.88 -13.42
C PHE A 99 17.85 -14.45 -13.84
N ASN A 100 18.30 -14.01 -15.02
CA ASN A 100 17.96 -12.68 -15.52
C ASN A 100 16.47 -12.56 -15.85
N GLU A 101 15.84 -13.61 -16.36
CA GLU A 101 14.38 -13.70 -16.55
C GLU A 101 13.66 -13.53 -15.19
N ALA A 102 14.04 -14.31 -14.17
CA ALA A 102 13.47 -14.18 -12.83
C ALA A 102 13.66 -12.78 -12.21
N MET A 103 14.80 -12.14 -12.45
CA MET A 103 15.04 -10.75 -12.02
C MET A 103 14.14 -9.75 -12.76
N SER A 104 13.89 -9.95 -14.06
CA SER A 104 12.96 -9.13 -14.84
C SER A 104 11.53 -9.28 -14.33
N ASP A 105 11.08 -10.51 -14.09
CA ASP A 105 9.75 -10.79 -13.54
C ASP A 105 9.57 -10.16 -12.16
N TYR A 106 10.62 -10.18 -11.34
CA TYR A 106 10.62 -9.48 -10.05
C TYR A 106 10.49 -7.96 -10.22
N GLU A 107 11.25 -7.33 -11.12
CA GLU A 107 11.16 -5.89 -11.38
C GLU A 107 9.76 -5.50 -11.87
N ASP A 108 9.15 -6.33 -12.72
CA ASP A 108 7.78 -6.15 -13.21
C ASP A 108 6.73 -6.30 -12.09
N CYS A 109 6.89 -7.30 -11.22
CA CYS A 109 6.05 -7.49 -10.04
C CYS A 109 6.11 -6.28 -9.09
N ILE A 110 7.31 -5.77 -8.81
CA ILE A 110 7.50 -4.57 -7.98
C ILE A 110 6.88 -3.33 -8.63
N ARG A 111 7.00 -3.19 -9.96
CA ARG A 111 6.37 -2.09 -10.71
C ARG A 111 4.85 -2.17 -10.57
N ALA A 112 4.25 -3.33 -10.77
CA ALA A 112 2.81 -3.53 -10.61
C ALA A 112 2.33 -3.22 -9.18
N ALA A 113 3.06 -3.66 -8.16
CA ALA A 113 2.75 -3.34 -6.76
C ALA A 113 2.77 -1.82 -6.49
N ARG A 114 3.77 -1.11 -7.03
CA ARG A 114 3.86 0.35 -6.90
C ARG A 114 2.72 1.08 -7.60
N GLU A 115 2.34 0.62 -8.79
CA GLU A 115 1.21 1.20 -9.55
C GLU A 115 -0.10 1.01 -8.79
N ALA A 116 -0.34 -0.18 -8.23
CA ALA A 116 -1.52 -0.45 -7.40
C ALA A 116 -1.56 0.45 -6.15
N TYR A 117 -0.42 0.62 -5.46
CA TYR A 117 -0.33 1.53 -4.31
C TYR A 117 -0.62 2.99 -4.68
N ARG A 118 -0.03 3.49 -5.77
CA ARG A 118 -0.28 4.85 -6.26
C ARG A 118 -1.75 5.07 -6.65
N ALA A 119 -2.38 4.07 -7.26
CA ALA A 119 -3.80 4.13 -7.59
C ALA A 119 -4.68 4.19 -6.32
N ALA A 120 -4.35 3.40 -5.29
CA ALA A 120 -5.03 3.43 -4.00
C ALA A 120 -4.86 4.78 -3.29
N GLU A 121 -3.64 5.30 -3.23
CA GLU A 121 -3.34 6.63 -2.67
C GLU A 121 -4.15 7.72 -3.37
N LYS A 122 -4.13 7.74 -4.71
CA LYS A 122 -4.86 8.72 -5.51
C LYS A 122 -6.37 8.68 -5.19
N SER A 123 -6.95 7.48 -5.14
CA SER A 123 -8.37 7.30 -4.79
C SER A 123 -8.71 7.80 -3.38
N ILE A 124 -7.83 7.56 -2.40
CA ILE A 124 -8.00 8.06 -1.03
C ILE A 124 -7.97 9.59 -1.03
N ARG A 125 -6.97 10.18 -1.67
CA ARG A 125 -6.81 11.64 -1.75
C ARG A 125 -8.02 12.31 -2.40
N GLU A 126 -8.49 11.79 -3.54
CA GLU A 126 -9.64 12.34 -4.26
C GLU A 126 -10.93 12.32 -3.41
N ARG A 127 -11.20 11.19 -2.72
CA ARG A 127 -12.37 11.07 -1.83
C ARG A 127 -12.26 11.99 -0.61
N THR A 128 -11.08 12.06 0.00
CA THR A 128 -10.82 12.95 1.14
C THR A 128 -11.02 14.41 0.75
N SER A 129 -10.41 14.88 -0.35
CA SER A 129 -10.57 16.26 -0.81
C SER A 129 -12.01 16.58 -1.21
N ALA A 130 -12.76 15.62 -1.77
CA ALA A 130 -14.18 15.83 -2.06
C ALA A 130 -15.00 16.02 -0.78
N ALA A 131 -14.76 15.20 0.25
CA ALA A 131 -15.45 15.30 1.52
C ALA A 131 -15.10 16.60 2.28
N GLU A 132 -13.84 17.04 2.23
CA GLU A 132 -13.41 18.32 2.81
C GLU A 132 -14.09 19.52 2.12
N ARG A 133 -14.20 19.51 0.79
CA ARG A 133 -14.91 20.56 0.05
C ARG A 133 -16.38 20.64 0.44
N GLU A 134 -17.03 19.49 0.61
CA GLU A 134 -18.42 19.43 1.04
C GLU A 134 -18.60 20.02 2.46
N ILE A 135 -17.72 19.70 3.40
CA ILE A 135 -17.75 20.27 4.75
C ILE A 135 -17.54 21.79 4.72
N LYS A 136 -16.56 22.26 3.95
CA LYS A 136 -16.31 23.71 3.78
C LYS A 136 -17.55 24.41 3.19
N ALA A 137 -18.24 23.78 2.24
CA ALA A 137 -19.47 24.32 1.67
C ALA A 137 -20.62 24.37 2.69
N GLN A 138 -20.83 23.30 3.46
CA GLN A 138 -21.84 23.25 4.54
C GLN A 138 -21.58 24.31 5.62
N LEU A 139 -20.32 24.51 6.00
CA LEU A 139 -19.92 25.53 6.97
C LEU A 139 -20.18 26.94 6.44
N LYS A 140 -19.80 27.21 5.17
CA LYS A 140 -20.06 28.50 4.52
C LYS A 140 -21.55 28.80 4.36
N ALA A 141 -22.37 27.76 4.13
CA ALA A 141 -23.82 27.86 4.05
C ALA A 141 -24.48 28.03 5.43
N GLY A 142 -23.72 27.95 6.54
CA GLY A 142 -24.26 27.98 7.90
C GLY A 142 -25.12 26.75 8.24
N THR A 143 -25.02 25.68 7.45
CA THR A 143 -25.77 24.43 7.65
C THR A 143 -25.17 23.59 8.79
N ILE A 144 -23.89 23.79 9.08
CA ILE A 144 -23.19 23.20 10.22
C ILE A 144 -22.45 24.28 11.00
N THR A 145 -22.21 24.01 12.29
CA THR A 145 -21.39 24.87 13.15
C THR A 145 -19.90 24.65 12.89
N ASN A 146 -19.07 25.54 13.45
CA ASN A 146 -17.61 25.36 13.42
C ASN A 146 -17.18 24.08 14.15
N GLU A 147 -17.84 23.77 15.27
CA GLU A 147 -17.57 22.58 16.08
C GLU A 147 -17.90 21.30 15.31
N GLU A 148 -19.04 21.28 14.61
CA GLU A 148 -19.44 20.16 13.75
C GLU A 148 -18.49 20.00 12.56
N ALA A 149 -18.10 21.10 11.91
CA ALA A 149 -17.13 21.06 10.82
C ALA A 149 -15.78 20.49 11.28
N ARG A 150 -15.27 20.93 12.44
CA ARG A 150 -14.04 20.40 13.04
C ARG A 150 -14.13 18.92 13.34
N ALA A 151 -15.25 18.46 13.91
CA ALA A 151 -15.48 17.05 14.19
C ALA A 151 -15.45 16.21 12.90
N LYS A 152 -16.17 16.64 11.86
CA LYS A 152 -16.21 15.95 10.56
C LYS A 152 -14.85 15.92 9.85
N MET A 153 -14.08 17.03 9.89
CA MET A 153 -12.73 17.07 9.31
C MET A 153 -11.78 16.10 10.03
N LYS A 154 -11.85 16.02 11.37
CA LYS A 154 -11.05 15.08 12.16
C LYS A 154 -11.39 13.62 11.83
N GLU A 155 -12.68 13.33 11.65
CA GLU A 155 -13.16 11.99 11.27
C GLU A 155 -12.60 11.58 9.90
N ILE A 156 -12.74 12.44 8.88
CA ILE A 156 -12.20 12.19 7.54
C ILE A 156 -10.68 12.02 7.58
N GLY A 157 -9.95 12.88 8.31
CA GLY A 157 -8.51 12.78 8.44
C GLY A 157 -8.06 11.48 9.13
N THR A 158 -8.86 10.96 10.06
CA THR A 158 -8.61 9.65 10.69
C THR A 158 -8.88 8.52 9.72
N ALA A 159 -10.02 8.54 9.03
CA ALA A 159 -10.37 7.54 8.01
C ALA A 159 -9.35 7.49 6.86
N ALA A 160 -8.87 8.65 6.41
CA ALA A 160 -7.84 8.75 5.37
C ALA A 160 -6.51 8.11 5.81
N ARG A 161 -6.05 8.41 7.03
CA ARG A 161 -4.83 7.80 7.59
C ARG A 161 -4.96 6.29 7.74
N THR A 162 -6.10 5.80 8.24
CA THR A 162 -6.36 4.35 8.33
C THR A 162 -6.35 3.69 6.95
N ALA A 163 -6.99 4.31 5.95
CA ALA A 163 -7.01 3.77 4.59
C ALA A 163 -5.63 3.76 3.93
N LEU A 164 -4.80 4.79 4.17
CA LEU A 164 -3.43 4.86 3.66
C LEU A 164 -2.53 3.82 4.31
N GLN A 165 -2.68 3.61 5.62
CA GLN A 165 -1.95 2.58 6.34
C GLN A 165 -2.29 1.17 5.80
N ALA A 166 -3.58 0.88 5.58
CA ALA A 166 -4.01 -0.38 4.97
C ALA A 166 -3.46 -0.55 3.54
N ALA A 167 -3.46 0.51 2.72
CA ALA A 167 -2.88 0.46 1.38
C ALA A 167 -1.35 0.20 1.42
N LYS A 168 -0.65 0.77 2.40
CA LYS A 168 0.78 0.55 2.61
C LYS A 168 1.07 -0.90 3.02
N GLU A 169 0.28 -1.45 3.94
CA GLU A 169 0.42 -2.86 4.36
C GLU A 169 0.21 -3.83 3.19
N GLU A 170 -0.78 -3.57 2.33
CA GLU A 170 -0.99 -4.40 1.14
C GLU A 170 0.16 -4.26 0.13
N TYR A 171 0.71 -3.07 -0.05
CA TYR A 171 1.90 -2.85 -0.87
C TYR A 171 3.12 -3.62 -0.32
N GLU A 172 3.40 -3.52 0.98
CA GLU A 172 4.51 -4.22 1.63
C GLU A 172 4.36 -5.75 1.51
N LYS A 173 3.13 -6.25 1.67
CA LYS A 173 2.79 -7.66 1.46
C LYS A 173 3.01 -8.08 0.01
N ALA A 174 2.58 -7.29 -0.97
CA ALA A 174 2.80 -7.56 -2.39
C ALA A 174 4.30 -7.59 -2.73
N VAL A 175 5.08 -6.62 -2.25
CA VAL A 175 6.55 -6.57 -2.44
C VAL A 175 7.22 -7.79 -1.82
N ARG A 176 6.78 -8.23 -0.63
CA ARG A 176 7.27 -9.45 0.00
C ARG A 176 6.96 -10.68 -0.86
N GLY A 177 5.73 -10.80 -1.36
CA GLY A 177 5.34 -11.88 -2.28
C GLY A 177 6.17 -11.91 -3.57
N CYS A 178 6.46 -10.76 -4.18
CA CYS A 178 7.36 -10.66 -5.33
C CYS A 178 8.75 -11.21 -4.99
N LYS A 179 9.26 -10.87 -3.80
CA LYS A 179 10.58 -11.32 -3.35
C LYS A 179 10.61 -12.81 -3.06
N ASP A 180 9.60 -13.34 -2.37
CA ASP A 180 9.52 -14.77 -2.05
C ASP A 180 9.49 -15.61 -3.34
N THR A 181 8.75 -15.13 -4.34
CA THR A 181 8.71 -15.72 -5.69
C THR A 181 10.09 -15.70 -6.34
N LEU A 182 10.78 -14.55 -6.36
CA LEU A 182 12.15 -14.45 -6.90
C LEU A 182 13.10 -15.44 -6.23
N PHE A 183 13.05 -15.55 -4.91
CA PHE A 183 13.95 -16.42 -4.15
C PHE A 183 13.66 -17.90 -4.46
N ALA A 184 12.38 -18.29 -4.56
CA ALA A 184 11.99 -19.62 -4.97
C ALA A 184 12.46 -19.95 -6.40
N SER A 185 12.28 -19.03 -7.36
CA SER A 185 12.76 -19.19 -8.73
C SER A 185 14.28 -19.35 -8.79
N ILE A 186 15.03 -18.57 -8.00
CA ILE A 186 16.49 -18.73 -7.93
C ILE A 186 16.86 -20.10 -7.37
N GLU A 187 16.26 -20.56 -6.27
CA GLU A 187 16.54 -21.88 -5.72
C GLU A 187 16.30 -23.01 -6.74
N GLU A 188 15.20 -22.93 -7.51
CA GLU A 188 14.89 -23.86 -8.58
C GLU A 188 15.95 -23.86 -9.70
N ILE A 189 16.44 -22.68 -10.10
CA ILE A 189 17.52 -22.56 -11.10
C ILE A 189 18.81 -23.22 -10.61
N LEU A 190 19.11 -23.14 -9.31
CA LEU A 190 20.32 -23.72 -8.73
C LEU A 190 20.20 -25.24 -8.59
N VAL A 191 19.04 -25.77 -8.18
CA VAL A 191 18.82 -27.22 -8.00
C VAL A 191 18.98 -27.99 -9.33
N ASN A 192 18.53 -27.40 -10.43
CA ASN A 192 18.44 -28.07 -11.73
C ASN A 192 19.78 -28.14 -12.50
N ASN A 193 20.93 -27.98 -11.84
CA ASN A 193 22.24 -28.03 -12.49
C ASN A 193 23.06 -29.28 -12.06
N PRO A 194 23.27 -30.24 -12.97
CA PRO A 194 24.07 -31.43 -12.70
C PRO A 194 25.48 -31.08 -12.19
N GLY A 195 25.90 -31.74 -11.10
CA GLY A 195 27.27 -31.66 -10.56
C GLY A 195 27.60 -30.43 -9.72
N THR A 196 26.93 -29.28 -9.90
CA THR A 196 27.22 -28.04 -9.17
C THR A 196 26.04 -27.47 -8.37
N GLY A 197 24.81 -27.92 -8.63
CA GLY A 197 23.60 -27.37 -8.02
C GLY A 197 23.56 -27.43 -6.49
N ALA A 198 24.03 -28.54 -5.89
CA ALA A 198 24.08 -28.68 -4.43
C ALA A 198 25.00 -27.64 -3.77
N LYS A 199 26.20 -27.43 -4.33
CA LYS A 199 27.17 -26.42 -3.86
C LYS A 199 26.64 -25.00 -4.06
N GLN A 200 26.03 -24.73 -5.22
CA GLN A 200 25.41 -23.44 -5.52
C GLN A 200 24.29 -23.11 -4.53
N LEU A 201 23.44 -24.08 -4.22
CA LEU A 201 22.34 -23.92 -3.27
C LEU A 201 22.84 -23.68 -1.84
N GLU A 202 23.91 -24.33 -1.42
CA GLU A 202 24.55 -24.09 -0.13
C GLU A 202 25.09 -22.66 -0.03
N ILE A 203 25.83 -22.19 -1.05
CA ILE A 203 26.34 -20.82 -1.15
C ILE A 203 25.17 -19.82 -1.09
N TRP A 204 24.11 -20.06 -1.85
CA TRP A 204 22.90 -19.25 -1.86
C TRP A 204 22.26 -19.16 -0.47
N ARG A 205 21.95 -20.30 0.17
CA ARG A 205 21.29 -20.34 1.48
C ARG A 205 22.13 -19.70 2.58
N ASN A 206 23.45 -19.89 2.54
CA ASN A 206 24.37 -19.22 3.46
C ASN A 206 24.37 -17.70 3.25
N TRP A 207 24.32 -17.23 2.00
CA TRP A 207 24.15 -15.80 1.71
C TRP A 207 22.77 -15.28 2.11
N VAL A 208 21.69 -16.04 1.92
CA VAL A 208 20.33 -15.67 2.37
C VAL A 208 20.20 -15.64 3.89
N LYS A 209 20.99 -16.42 4.62
CA LYS A 209 21.04 -16.38 6.09
C LYS A 209 21.92 -15.23 6.60
N THR A 210 23.17 -15.18 6.15
CA THR A 210 24.22 -14.32 6.75
C THR A 210 24.37 -12.95 6.08
N GLY A 211 24.04 -12.84 4.80
CA GLY A 211 24.22 -11.63 3.99
C GLY A 211 25.66 -11.38 3.58
N LYS A 212 26.57 -12.26 4.00
CA LYS A 212 27.98 -12.19 3.66
C LYS A 212 28.17 -12.77 2.27
N VAL A 213 28.86 -12.03 1.40
CA VAL A 213 29.21 -12.50 0.06
C VAL A 213 30.48 -13.35 0.20
N PRO A 214 30.42 -14.68 -0.03
CA PRO A 214 31.52 -15.60 0.23
C PRO A 214 32.71 -15.42 -0.73
N CYS A 215 32.53 -14.77 -1.88
CA CYS A 215 33.62 -14.47 -2.80
C CYS A 215 34.24 -13.07 -2.62
N ALA A 216 34.01 -12.40 -1.47
CA ALA A 216 34.54 -11.06 -1.19
C ALA A 216 36.05 -11.02 -0.87
N ASP A 217 36.69 -12.15 -0.61
CA ASP A 217 38.11 -12.20 -0.28
C ASP A 217 38.93 -12.57 -1.53
N GLY A 218 39.36 -11.56 -2.31
CA GLY A 218 40.28 -11.83 -3.42
C GLY A 218 40.64 -10.70 -4.38
N LYS A 219 39.96 -9.54 -4.37
CA LYS A 219 40.47 -8.32 -5.02
C LYS A 219 40.11 -7.11 -4.20
N GLY A 220 41.11 -6.58 -3.49
CA GLY A 220 41.02 -5.30 -2.81
C GLY A 220 40.50 -4.25 -3.78
N ARG A 221 39.42 -3.56 -3.39
CA ARG A 221 39.17 -2.24 -3.95
C ARG A 221 40.28 -1.36 -3.38
N GLU A 222 41.29 -1.03 -4.18
CA GLU A 222 42.18 0.08 -3.83
C GLU A 222 41.30 1.30 -3.49
N PRO A 223 41.55 1.97 -2.34
CA PRO A 223 40.89 3.22 -2.02
C PRO A 223 41.08 4.20 -3.17
N ARG A 224 39.97 4.82 -3.59
CA ARG A 224 39.94 5.80 -4.69
C ARG A 224 40.50 7.15 -4.24
N ASP A 225 41.69 7.17 -3.64
CA ASP A 225 42.31 8.37 -3.04
C ASP A 225 43.79 8.55 -3.44
N SER A 226 44.16 8.20 -4.67
CA SER A 226 45.51 8.45 -5.22
C SER A 226 45.55 9.38 -6.42
N VAL A 227 44.53 10.23 -6.63
CA VAL A 227 44.67 11.43 -7.48
C VAL A 227 44.84 12.65 -6.58
N LYS A 228 46.05 12.82 -6.05
CA LYS A 228 46.49 14.15 -5.58
C LYS A 228 46.94 14.95 -6.81
N ARG A 229 46.39 16.15 -6.94
CA ARG A 229 46.89 17.23 -7.79
C ARG A 229 48.34 17.57 -7.46
#